data_AF-X6N8W5-F1
#
_entry.id   AF-X6N8W5-F1
#
_cell.length_a   1.000
_cell.length_b   1.000
_cell.length_c   1.000
_cell.angle_alpha   90.00
_cell.angle_beta   90.00
_cell.angle_gamma   90.00
#
_symmetry.space_group_name_H-M   'P 1'
#
loop_
_entity.id
_entity.type
_entity.pdbx_description
1 polymer ?
#
loop_
_entity_poly.entity_id
_entity_poly.type
_entity_poly.pdbx_seq_one_letter_code
_entity_poly.pdbx_strand_id
1 'polypeptide(L)'
;MDRNDLKEDEMKIDTTTISFEKLPCSPTPFYLSQCVAHGDEILICGGLSNSLCYSYHITKKQYKLICSYPMDVELYGHCIIKLTNIKNEHLNEVTLLSFSGSKYSRHTLMMRYVSVWNDDDNETNTIKKENENCNEWIVLTDKDSNKPIFIGGNEENCHEACAVIGGKHNNLLFITYQPNYIAVLNSNTLQYIRHDILPIENENEDDDGNGDSDGIKYHCLVSTNNSNANEMILFCAKKGLMIKYNEDENIFQFHDIRVCSSLKSLSSYAYVYVNNFILFFGGEEEWTKEETEIEKQWIEQEQERVQIEEIKLQLEEMKQELDIKRLKRSKEIKTVIQYWIHLLHIKMGWIQDFDIIILRYILMRYFKPLKILQSFPNTTLDIKLQNEIKGLEGHSRWVNDAQFSLDGTMIISSSDDQTIRLWDTKSCAEIQTLEGHTIDVRRAQFSPNGKTIISCSFDQTIRLWDVQSGKQIKSIEGHDMPINDVQFSPNGKMVVSSSDDEKIKIWDIESFEIIKELKVYSRVMKSQFSPDNCCIVSCAIDGIIRIWDIKSGREIKRLIGHSKIVRDVKYFMDGETIVSCSSDKTIRIWDIKLGIEIEKLKGHSKDVTGVDVSPDGKTIISCSRDQTIRIWDRLL
;
A
#
# COMPACT_ATOMS: atom_id res chain seq x y z
N MET A 1 -11.02 -49.96 -32.10
CA MET A 1 -10.22 -48.78 -32.48
C MET A 1 -11.18 -47.88 -33.21
N ASP A 2 -11.68 -46.86 -32.53
CA ASP A 2 -12.24 -45.62 -33.07
C ASP A 2 -12.61 -44.76 -31.85
N ARG A 3 -11.90 -43.64 -31.67
CA ARG A 3 -12.16 -42.64 -30.62
C ARG A 3 -13.11 -41.60 -31.22
N ASN A 4 -14.34 -41.60 -30.75
CA ASN A 4 -15.30 -40.52 -30.98
C ASN A 4 -15.16 -39.46 -29.88
N ASP A 5 -14.88 -38.23 -30.33
CA ASP A 5 -15.51 -36.96 -29.95
C ASP A 5 -15.98 -36.76 -28.51
N LEU A 6 -15.19 -35.99 -27.74
CA LEU A 6 -15.72 -35.04 -26.76
C LEU A 6 -15.22 -33.66 -27.19
N LYS A 7 -16.16 -32.82 -27.64
CA LYS A 7 -15.94 -31.41 -27.92
C LYS A 7 -15.78 -30.69 -26.59
N GLU A 8 -14.60 -30.12 -26.34
CA GLU A 8 -14.41 -29.07 -25.35
C GLU A 8 -15.05 -27.81 -25.94
N ASP A 9 -16.21 -27.42 -25.39
CA ASP A 9 -16.74 -26.08 -25.61
C ASP A 9 -15.81 -25.09 -24.92
N GLU A 10 -14.99 -24.39 -25.72
CA GLU A 10 -14.20 -23.24 -25.27
C GLU A 10 -15.15 -22.17 -24.73
N MET A 11 -15.26 -22.10 -23.41
CA MET A 11 -15.83 -20.94 -22.71
C MET A 11 -14.88 -19.77 -22.97
N LYS A 12 -15.23 -18.93 -23.95
CA LYS A 12 -14.63 -17.60 -24.11
C LYS A 12 -14.84 -16.83 -22.81
N ILE A 13 -13.80 -16.75 -22.00
CA ILE A 13 -13.72 -15.81 -20.89
C ILE A 13 -13.48 -14.45 -21.55
N ASP A 14 -14.54 -13.64 -21.68
CA ASP A 14 -14.40 -12.23 -22.00
C ASP A 14 -13.56 -11.59 -20.90
N THR A 15 -12.28 -11.36 -21.19
CA THR A 15 -11.37 -10.57 -20.34
C THR A 15 -11.71 -9.09 -20.50
N THR A 16 -12.92 -8.70 -20.08
CA THR A 16 -13.13 -7.32 -19.65
C THR A 16 -12.35 -7.15 -18.35
N THR A 17 -11.32 -6.32 -18.37
CA THR A 17 -10.62 -5.82 -17.19
C THR A 17 -11.63 -5.29 -16.16
N ILE A 18 -12.02 -6.13 -15.20
CA ILE A 18 -12.82 -5.71 -14.05
C ILE A 18 -11.86 -5.01 -13.11
N SER A 19 -11.86 -3.68 -13.13
CA SER A 19 -11.15 -2.88 -12.14
C SER A 19 -11.76 -3.15 -10.77
N PHE A 20 -10.94 -3.55 -9.80
CA PHE A 20 -11.36 -3.64 -8.40
C PHE A 20 -11.76 -2.24 -7.90
N GLU A 21 -13.07 -1.98 -7.80
CA GLU A 21 -13.58 -0.75 -7.20
C GLU A 21 -13.39 -0.83 -5.67
N LYS A 22 -12.72 0.19 -5.10
CA LYS A 22 -12.61 0.32 -3.65
C LYS A 22 -13.97 0.69 -3.06
N LEU A 23 -14.38 -0.01 -2.00
CA LEU A 23 -15.53 0.37 -1.19
C LEU A 23 -15.31 1.78 -0.61
N PRO A 24 -16.36 2.63 -0.53
CA PRO A 24 -16.26 3.93 0.12
C PRO A 24 -15.84 3.76 1.59
N CYS A 25 -15.13 4.75 2.13
CA CYS A 25 -14.64 4.70 3.51
C CYS A 25 -15.79 4.42 4.48
N SER A 26 -15.65 3.34 5.26
CA SER A 26 -16.58 3.02 6.33
C SER A 26 -16.63 4.15 7.37
N PRO A 27 -17.79 4.40 8.02
CA PRO A 27 -17.90 5.34 9.13
C PRO A 27 -16.95 5.02 10.31
N THR A 28 -16.53 3.76 10.45
CA THR A 28 -15.64 3.29 11.52
C THR A 28 -14.67 2.20 11.01
N PRO A 29 -13.44 2.12 11.54
CA PRO A 29 -12.50 1.07 11.18
C PRO A 29 -12.98 -0.29 11.69
N PHE A 30 -12.94 -1.30 10.81
CA PHE A 30 -13.31 -2.69 11.11
C PHE A 30 -12.04 -3.48 11.50
N TYR A 31 -11.96 -3.95 12.73
CA TYR A 31 -10.85 -4.79 13.23
C TYR A 31 -11.42 -6.12 13.73
N LEU A 32 -11.00 -7.24 13.12
CA LEU A 32 -11.55 -8.59 13.37
C LEU A 32 -13.08 -8.66 13.23
N SER A 33 -13.62 -7.97 12.22
CA SER A 33 -15.05 -7.97 11.93
C SER A 33 -15.48 -9.15 11.07
N GLN A 34 -16.64 -9.72 11.37
CA GLN A 34 -17.23 -10.81 10.60
C GLN A 34 -18.28 -10.27 9.61
N CYS A 35 -18.32 -10.85 8.41
CA CYS A 35 -19.15 -10.38 7.31
C CYS A 35 -20.02 -11.49 6.73
N VAL A 36 -21.28 -11.18 6.39
CA VAL A 36 -22.23 -12.12 5.78
C VAL A 36 -22.90 -11.48 4.56
N ALA A 37 -22.90 -12.20 3.44
CA ALA A 37 -23.60 -11.76 2.23
C ALA A 37 -25.10 -12.14 2.26
N HIS A 38 -25.97 -11.20 1.91
CA HIS A 38 -27.42 -11.40 1.80
C HIS A 38 -28.01 -10.50 0.70
N GLY A 39 -28.40 -11.10 -0.43
CA GLY A 39 -28.89 -10.33 -1.58
C GLY A 39 -27.82 -9.38 -2.12
N ASP A 40 -28.20 -8.11 -2.35
CA ASP A 40 -27.30 -7.03 -2.76
C ASP A 40 -26.60 -6.34 -1.57
N GLU A 41 -26.59 -6.98 -0.40
CA GLU A 41 -26.07 -6.44 0.84
C GLU A 41 -24.93 -7.28 1.43
N ILE A 42 -23.98 -6.58 2.03
CA ILE A 42 -22.92 -7.14 2.88
C ILE A 42 -23.21 -6.69 4.30
N LEU A 43 -23.58 -7.63 5.17
CA LEU A 43 -23.81 -7.39 6.59
C LEU A 43 -22.46 -7.49 7.31
N ILE A 44 -22.03 -6.39 7.90
CA ILE A 44 -20.79 -6.27 8.66
C ILE A 44 -21.18 -6.24 10.13
N CYS A 45 -20.76 -7.23 10.91
CA CYS A 45 -21.31 -7.47 12.23
C CYS A 45 -20.24 -7.39 13.32
N GLY A 46 -20.00 -6.18 13.84
CA GLY A 46 -19.10 -5.93 14.97
C GLY A 46 -17.66 -6.37 14.71
N GLY A 47 -16.77 -6.18 15.69
CA GLY A 47 -15.35 -6.50 15.68
C GLY A 47 -14.72 -6.16 17.02
N LEU A 48 -13.45 -6.50 17.24
CA LEU A 48 -12.79 -6.34 18.55
C LEU A 48 -12.85 -4.89 19.08
N SER A 49 -12.70 -3.92 18.19
CA SER A 49 -12.69 -2.49 18.55
C SER A 49 -14.05 -1.79 18.37
N ASN A 50 -15.09 -2.50 17.89
CA ASN A 50 -16.36 -1.89 17.54
C ASN A 50 -17.53 -2.89 17.61
N SER A 51 -18.55 -2.59 18.41
CA SER A 51 -19.75 -3.42 18.54
C SER A 51 -20.83 -3.13 17.49
N LEU A 52 -20.66 -2.12 16.63
CA LEU A 52 -21.67 -1.70 15.65
C LEU A 52 -21.77 -2.67 14.46
N CYS A 53 -23.01 -2.90 14.02
CA CYS A 53 -23.36 -3.69 12.85
C CYS A 53 -23.90 -2.78 11.74
N TYR A 54 -23.39 -2.95 10.52
CA TYR A 54 -23.77 -2.16 9.34
C TYR A 54 -24.21 -3.07 8.20
N SER A 55 -25.17 -2.60 7.39
CA SER A 55 -25.45 -3.15 6.07
C SER A 55 -24.83 -2.23 5.02
N TYR A 56 -23.96 -2.78 4.18
CA TYR A 56 -23.44 -2.12 3.00
C TYR A 56 -24.20 -2.62 1.77
N HIS A 57 -24.84 -1.71 1.03
CA HIS A 57 -25.54 -2.07 -0.21
C HIS A 57 -24.60 -1.92 -1.41
N ILE A 58 -24.39 -3.01 -2.14
CA ILE A 58 -23.43 -3.13 -3.25
C ILE A 58 -23.77 -2.14 -4.36
N THR A 59 -25.03 -2.14 -4.83
CA THR A 59 -25.49 -1.26 -5.91
C THR A 59 -25.59 0.22 -5.50
N LYS A 60 -26.09 0.50 -4.29
CA LYS A 60 -26.25 1.88 -3.80
C LYS A 60 -24.93 2.50 -3.29
N LYS A 61 -23.89 1.68 -3.07
CA LYS A 61 -22.57 2.05 -2.53
C LYS A 61 -22.65 2.87 -1.23
N GLN A 62 -23.54 2.49 -0.32
CA GLN A 62 -23.79 3.21 0.92
C GLN A 62 -23.87 2.25 2.12
N TYR A 63 -23.58 2.77 3.31
CA TYR A 63 -23.72 2.08 4.58
C TYR A 63 -24.97 2.55 5.31
N LYS A 64 -25.72 1.61 5.90
CA LYS A 64 -26.78 1.89 6.88
C LYS A 64 -26.48 1.14 8.17
N LEU A 65 -26.66 1.79 9.31
CA LEU A 65 -26.54 1.16 10.61
C LEU A 65 -27.69 0.17 10.81
N ILE A 66 -27.39 -1.01 11.32
CA ILE A 66 -28.37 -2.04 11.70
C ILE A 66 -28.65 -1.91 13.20
N CYS A 67 -27.65 -2.21 14.02
CA CYS A 67 -27.71 -2.20 15.48
C CYS A 67 -26.31 -2.30 16.09
N SER A 68 -26.21 -2.51 17.40
CA SER A 68 -24.97 -2.80 18.11
C SER A 68 -25.08 -4.12 18.87
N TYR A 69 -23.97 -4.83 19.05
CA TYR A 69 -23.88 -5.87 20.06
C TYR A 69 -24.14 -5.29 21.47
N PRO A 70 -24.67 -6.09 22.42
CA PRO A 70 -24.78 -5.70 23.82
C PRO A 70 -23.42 -5.26 24.41
N MET A 71 -23.43 -4.29 25.33
CA MET A 71 -22.19 -3.72 25.89
C MET A 71 -21.33 -4.71 26.70
N ASP A 72 -21.94 -5.78 27.17
CA ASP A 72 -21.33 -6.85 27.97
C ASP A 72 -20.73 -7.98 27.12
N VAL A 73 -20.79 -7.87 25.79
CA VAL A 73 -20.29 -8.89 24.85
C VAL A 73 -18.96 -8.46 24.27
N GLU A 74 -17.93 -9.29 24.44
CA GLU A 74 -16.62 -9.08 23.81
C GLU A 74 -16.52 -9.90 22.51
N LEU A 75 -16.06 -9.25 21.43
CA LEU A 75 -16.06 -9.83 20.08
C LEU A 75 -14.71 -10.42 19.67
N TYR A 76 -13.82 -10.72 20.63
CA TYR A 76 -12.54 -11.35 20.34
C TYR A 76 -12.74 -12.82 19.93
N GLY A 77 -12.37 -13.17 18.69
CA GLY A 77 -12.50 -14.53 18.16
C GLY A 77 -13.94 -15.00 17.94
N HIS A 78 -14.90 -14.07 17.83
CA HIS A 78 -16.31 -14.41 17.60
C HIS A 78 -16.57 -14.92 16.17
N CYS A 79 -17.56 -15.81 16.04
CA CYS A 79 -17.99 -16.39 14.77
C CYS A 79 -19.42 -15.95 14.44
N ILE A 80 -19.73 -15.76 13.15
CA ILE A 80 -21.08 -15.46 12.67
C ILE A 80 -21.45 -16.40 11.53
N ILE A 81 -22.64 -16.99 11.62
CA ILE A 81 -23.20 -17.85 10.58
C ILE A 81 -24.59 -17.39 10.16
N LYS A 82 -24.90 -17.65 8.89
CA LYS A 82 -26.23 -17.46 8.32
C LYS A 82 -27.01 -18.77 8.41
N LEU A 83 -28.11 -18.79 9.17
CA LEU A 83 -29.00 -19.95 9.27
C LEU A 83 -29.93 -20.00 8.05
N THR A 84 -29.93 -21.13 7.33
CA THR A 84 -30.67 -21.29 6.05
C THR A 84 -32.04 -21.95 6.20
N ASN A 85 -32.37 -22.52 7.36
CA ASN A 85 -33.48 -23.46 7.53
C ASN A 85 -34.65 -22.98 8.41
N ILE A 86 -34.65 -21.72 8.82
CA ILE A 86 -35.83 -21.13 9.43
C ILE A 86 -36.73 -20.72 8.26
N LYS A 87 -38.00 -21.15 8.27
CA LYS A 87 -38.98 -20.83 7.23
C LYS A 87 -39.17 -19.31 7.16
N ASN A 88 -38.30 -18.63 6.43
CA ASN A 88 -38.43 -17.20 6.19
C ASN A 88 -39.45 -17.04 5.08
N GLU A 89 -40.65 -16.61 5.46
CA GLU A 89 -41.78 -16.40 4.55
C GLU A 89 -41.53 -15.24 3.56
N HIS A 90 -40.43 -14.50 3.75
CA HIS A 90 -40.07 -13.32 2.97
C HIS A 90 -38.61 -13.37 2.47
N LEU A 91 -38.40 -13.00 1.20
CA LEU A 91 -37.10 -12.96 0.51
C LEU A 91 -36.07 -11.99 1.13
N ASN A 92 -36.53 -11.05 1.97
CA ASN A 92 -35.72 -9.97 2.55
C ASN A 92 -35.29 -10.23 4.01
N GLU A 93 -35.44 -11.46 4.49
CA GLU A 93 -35.16 -11.84 5.88
C GLU A 93 -34.10 -12.94 5.98
N VAL A 94 -33.21 -12.80 6.95
CA VAL A 94 -32.20 -13.81 7.27
C VAL A 94 -31.96 -13.88 8.77
N THR A 95 -31.73 -15.08 9.30
CA THR A 95 -31.34 -15.26 10.70
C THR A 95 -29.84 -15.47 10.79
N LEU A 96 -29.19 -14.64 11.60
CA LEU A 96 -27.77 -14.74 11.93
C LEU A 96 -27.62 -15.31 13.33
N LEU A 97 -26.64 -16.19 13.51
CA LEU A 97 -26.21 -16.69 14.81
C LEU A 97 -24.78 -16.23 15.03
N SER A 98 -24.54 -15.54 16.14
CA SER A 98 -23.22 -15.10 16.59
C SER A 98 -22.86 -15.82 17.88
N PHE A 99 -21.66 -16.38 17.96
CA PHE A 99 -21.20 -17.03 19.18
C PHE A 99 -19.69 -16.85 19.39
N SER A 100 -19.29 -16.86 20.66
CA SER A 100 -17.89 -16.86 21.10
C SER A 100 -17.70 -17.89 22.21
N GLY A 101 -16.56 -18.57 22.16
CA GLY A 101 -16.21 -19.64 23.09
C GLY A 101 -15.04 -19.33 24.03
N SER A 102 -14.59 -18.07 24.10
CA SER A 102 -13.46 -17.69 24.96
C SER A 102 -13.79 -17.89 26.44
N LYS A 103 -12.83 -18.40 27.21
CA LYS A 103 -12.89 -18.54 28.68
C LYS A 103 -13.26 -17.23 29.41
N TYR A 104 -12.99 -16.09 28.78
CA TYR A 104 -13.23 -14.75 29.34
C TYR A 104 -14.52 -14.09 28.81
N SER A 105 -15.04 -14.54 27.67
CA SER A 105 -16.26 -13.99 27.07
C SER A 105 -16.97 -15.04 26.22
N ARG A 106 -18.11 -15.54 26.73
CA ARG A 106 -18.97 -16.50 26.03
C ARG A 106 -20.30 -15.86 25.72
N HIS A 107 -20.74 -15.98 24.48
CA HIS A 107 -22.08 -15.56 24.07
C HIS A 107 -22.63 -16.49 23.01
N THR A 108 -23.95 -16.52 22.90
CA THR A 108 -24.67 -17.07 21.75
C THR A 108 -25.89 -16.20 21.54
N LEU A 109 -25.82 -15.40 20.49
CA LEU A 109 -26.79 -14.37 20.14
C LEU A 109 -27.39 -14.70 18.80
N MET A 110 -28.68 -14.44 18.67
CA MET A 110 -29.41 -14.59 17.42
C MET A 110 -29.94 -13.23 17.01
N MET A 111 -29.78 -12.89 15.73
CA MET A 111 -30.40 -11.71 15.14
C MET A 111 -31.22 -12.16 13.94
N ARG A 112 -32.51 -11.81 13.92
CA ARG A 112 -33.28 -11.86 12.68
C ARG A 112 -33.12 -10.53 11.96
N TYR A 113 -32.36 -10.54 10.89
CA TYR A 113 -32.14 -9.39 10.05
C TYR A 113 -33.26 -9.24 9.01
N VAL A 114 -33.74 -8.02 8.87
CA VAL A 114 -34.63 -7.55 7.80
C VAL A 114 -33.95 -6.38 7.11
N SER A 115 -33.88 -6.42 5.78
CA SER A 115 -33.21 -5.39 4.97
C SER A 115 -33.59 -3.96 5.38
N VAL A 116 -32.58 -3.14 5.68
CA VAL A 116 -32.72 -1.71 6.01
C VAL A 116 -32.87 -0.81 4.77
N TRP A 117 -32.92 -1.40 3.57
CA TRP A 117 -32.91 -0.71 2.28
C TRP A 117 -34.24 -0.70 1.52
N ASN A 118 -35.30 -1.24 2.11
CA ASN A 118 -36.65 -1.16 1.54
C ASN A 118 -37.18 0.28 1.66
N ASP A 119 -37.15 1.00 0.53
CA ASP A 119 -37.59 2.40 0.40
C ASP A 119 -39.04 2.51 -0.16
N ASP A 120 -39.94 1.56 0.15
CA ASP A 120 -41.36 1.67 -0.21
C ASP A 120 -42.19 2.14 0.99
N ASP A 121 -42.45 3.44 1.03
CA ASP A 121 -43.48 4.11 1.84
C ASP A 121 -44.91 3.75 1.36
N ASN A 122 -45.22 2.46 1.20
CA ASN A 122 -46.56 1.99 0.84
C ASN A 122 -47.06 0.93 1.82
N GLU A 123 -47.88 1.38 2.78
CA GLU A 123 -48.96 0.72 3.55
C GLU A 123 -48.79 -0.71 4.13
N THR A 124 -47.66 -1.39 3.93
CA THR A 124 -47.38 -2.72 4.49
C THR A 124 -46.59 -2.66 5.80
N ASN A 125 -46.08 -1.49 6.18
CA ASN A 125 -45.42 -1.25 7.47
C ASN A 125 -46.39 -1.22 8.66
N THR A 126 -47.70 -1.27 8.43
CA THR A 126 -48.71 -1.29 9.50
C THR A 126 -48.91 -2.67 10.14
N ILE A 127 -48.25 -3.74 9.65
CA ILE A 127 -48.39 -5.10 10.20
C ILE A 127 -47.16 -5.57 11.01
N LYS A 128 -45.98 -4.96 10.91
CA LYS A 128 -44.75 -5.44 11.61
C LYS A 128 -44.41 -4.69 12.90
N LYS A 129 -45.38 -4.03 13.53
CA LYS A 129 -45.22 -3.37 14.85
C LYS A 129 -45.67 -4.22 16.03
N GLU A 130 -46.15 -5.44 15.79
CA GLU A 130 -46.57 -6.34 16.85
C GLU A 130 -45.66 -7.57 16.90
N ASN A 131 -44.79 -7.59 17.92
CA ASN A 131 -44.16 -8.76 18.58
C ASN A 131 -42.76 -9.26 18.23
N GLU A 132 -41.91 -8.56 17.48
CA GLU A 132 -40.74 -9.26 16.97
C GLU A 132 -39.48 -8.38 16.88
N ASN A 133 -38.52 -8.62 17.78
CA ASN A 133 -37.21 -7.97 17.91
C ASN A 133 -36.31 -8.21 16.68
N CYS A 134 -36.68 -7.64 15.54
CA CYS A 134 -35.90 -7.66 14.30
C CYS A 134 -34.72 -6.69 14.39
N ASN A 135 -33.63 -7.01 13.69
CA ASN A 135 -32.41 -6.20 13.62
C ASN A 135 -31.75 -5.94 14.99
N GLU A 136 -32.03 -6.77 15.99
CA GLU A 136 -31.42 -6.69 17.32
C GLU A 136 -30.82 -8.05 17.70
N TRP A 137 -29.72 -8.03 18.47
CA TRP A 137 -29.12 -9.24 19.00
C TRP A 137 -29.86 -9.70 20.26
N ILE A 138 -30.34 -10.94 20.24
CA ILE A 138 -31.09 -11.55 21.34
C ILE A 138 -30.32 -12.76 21.85
N VAL A 139 -30.20 -12.89 23.17
CA VAL A 139 -29.61 -14.08 23.81
C VAL A 139 -30.46 -15.30 23.48
N LEU A 140 -29.83 -16.33 22.94
CA LEU A 140 -30.51 -17.59 22.66
C LEU A 140 -30.73 -18.34 23.98
N THR A 141 -31.99 -18.55 24.37
CA THR A 141 -32.34 -19.27 25.60
C THR A 141 -33.01 -20.60 25.31
N ASP A 142 -32.80 -21.56 26.21
CA ASP A 142 -33.49 -22.84 26.20
C ASP A 142 -34.97 -22.63 26.56
N LYS A 143 -35.87 -23.20 25.75
CA LYS A 143 -37.33 -22.94 25.85
C LYS A 143 -37.94 -23.40 27.17
N ASP A 144 -37.34 -24.40 27.82
CA ASP A 144 -37.90 -25.03 29.02
C ASP A 144 -37.31 -24.43 30.30
N SER A 145 -36.04 -24.01 30.28
CA SER A 145 -35.31 -23.50 31.45
C SER A 145 -35.07 -21.99 31.44
N ASN A 146 -35.31 -21.32 30.30
CA ASN A 146 -35.01 -19.91 30.05
C ASN A 146 -33.55 -19.51 30.35
N LYS A 147 -32.64 -20.50 30.37
CA LYS A 147 -31.21 -20.30 30.58
C LYS A 147 -30.54 -20.02 29.23
N PRO A 148 -29.50 -19.17 29.19
CA PRO A 148 -28.72 -18.94 27.98
C PRO A 148 -28.10 -20.26 27.50
N ILE A 149 -28.25 -20.53 26.21
CA ILE A 149 -27.56 -21.62 25.52
C ILE A 149 -26.18 -21.09 25.14
N PHE A 150 -25.14 -21.89 25.38
CA PHE A 150 -23.79 -21.59 24.91
C PHE A 150 -23.31 -22.73 24.01
N ILE A 151 -22.65 -22.38 22.91
CA ILE A 151 -22.04 -23.34 22.00
C ILE A 151 -20.64 -23.69 22.55
N GLY A 152 -20.41 -24.98 22.84
CA GLY A 152 -19.20 -25.52 23.46
C GLY A 152 -19.38 -25.85 24.95
N GLY A 153 -18.84 -27.00 25.41
CA GLY A 153 -18.89 -27.43 26.81
C GLY A 153 -18.20 -26.44 27.78
N ASN A 154 -18.49 -26.50 29.09
CA ASN A 154 -17.89 -25.58 30.09
C ASN A 154 -16.35 -25.61 30.16
N GLU A 155 -15.74 -26.69 29.67
CA GLU A 155 -14.29 -26.88 29.59
C GLU A 155 -13.75 -26.72 28.16
N GLU A 156 -14.63 -26.58 27.16
CA GLU A 156 -14.26 -26.43 25.75
C GLU A 156 -14.13 -24.96 25.38
N ASN A 157 -12.88 -24.51 25.25
CA ASN A 157 -12.54 -23.17 24.80
C ASN A 157 -12.69 -23.14 23.27
N CYS A 158 -13.88 -22.81 22.75
CA CYS A 158 -14.10 -22.62 21.30
C CYS A 158 -13.54 -21.25 20.86
N HIS A 159 -12.25 -21.06 21.12
CA HIS A 159 -11.50 -19.88 20.74
C HIS A 159 -11.16 -19.93 19.24
N GLU A 160 -11.21 -18.78 18.57
CA GLU A 160 -10.99 -18.63 17.12
C GLU A 160 -11.83 -19.60 16.26
N ALA A 161 -13.12 -19.74 16.60
CA ALA A 161 -13.98 -20.69 15.92
C ALA A 161 -14.39 -20.24 14.51
N CYS A 162 -14.34 -21.14 13.54
CA CYS A 162 -14.97 -20.97 12.23
C CYS A 162 -16.05 -22.03 12.03
N ALA A 163 -17.20 -21.63 11.49
CA ALA A 163 -18.33 -22.52 11.33
C ALA A 163 -19.04 -22.39 9.98
N VAL A 164 -19.55 -23.52 9.50
CA VAL A 164 -20.32 -23.61 8.26
C VAL A 164 -21.54 -24.50 8.44
N ILE A 165 -22.58 -24.24 7.66
CA ILE A 165 -23.77 -25.08 7.59
C ILE A 165 -23.61 -26.06 6.43
N GLY A 166 -23.98 -27.31 6.68
CA GLY A 166 -24.06 -28.35 5.67
C GLY A 166 -25.05 -29.44 6.08
N GLY A 167 -24.88 -30.63 5.52
CA GLY A 167 -25.83 -31.73 5.62
C GLY A 167 -26.75 -31.82 4.41
N LYS A 168 -27.28 -33.00 4.10
CA LYS A 168 -28.25 -33.27 3.01
C LYS A 168 -29.43 -32.30 3.02
N HIS A 169 -29.76 -31.74 4.19
CA HIS A 169 -30.83 -30.78 4.38
C HIS A 169 -30.36 -29.44 4.98
N ASN A 170 -29.07 -29.09 4.96
CA ASN A 170 -28.53 -27.89 5.64
C ASN A 170 -28.89 -27.81 7.15
N ASN A 171 -28.92 -28.97 7.81
CA ASN A 171 -29.34 -29.14 9.20
C ASN A 171 -28.18 -29.43 10.16
N LEU A 172 -26.94 -29.41 9.66
CA LEU A 172 -25.73 -29.65 10.43
C LEU A 172 -24.89 -28.39 10.49
N LEU A 173 -24.38 -28.10 11.68
CA LEU A 173 -23.46 -27.04 11.98
C LEU A 173 -22.09 -27.66 12.24
N PHE A 174 -21.14 -27.38 11.37
CA PHE A 174 -19.74 -27.79 11.53
C PHE A 174 -18.97 -26.63 12.14
N ILE A 175 -18.25 -26.88 13.24
CA ILE A 175 -17.47 -25.87 13.96
C ILE A 175 -16.04 -26.37 14.08
N THR A 176 -15.08 -25.56 13.66
CA THR A 176 -13.65 -25.83 13.83
C THR A 176 -13.07 -24.84 14.83
N TYR A 177 -12.26 -25.32 15.79
CA TYR A 177 -11.74 -24.50 16.89
C TYR A 177 -10.41 -25.05 17.43
N GLN A 178 -9.65 -24.18 18.10
CA GLN A 178 -8.36 -24.50 18.71
C GLN A 178 -8.51 -25.59 19.80
N PRO A 179 -7.54 -26.52 20.00
CA PRO A 179 -6.29 -26.71 19.28
C PRO A 179 -6.43 -27.23 17.85
N ASN A 180 -7.08 -28.36 17.55
CA ASN A 180 -7.22 -28.86 16.17
C ASN A 180 -8.54 -29.63 16.04
N TYR A 181 -9.64 -29.09 16.54
CA TYR A 181 -10.90 -29.82 16.63
C TYR A 181 -11.89 -29.42 15.54
N ILE A 182 -12.71 -30.40 15.13
CA ILE A 182 -13.95 -30.17 14.39
C ILE A 182 -15.10 -30.83 15.14
N ALA A 183 -16.20 -30.09 15.35
CA ALA A 183 -17.43 -30.58 15.95
C ALA A 183 -18.61 -30.45 14.97
N VAL A 184 -19.55 -31.38 15.07
CA VAL A 184 -20.83 -31.39 14.36
C VAL A 184 -21.94 -31.22 15.37
N LEU A 185 -22.80 -30.24 15.15
CA LEU A 185 -23.99 -29.99 15.94
C LEU A 185 -25.21 -30.01 15.02
N ASN A 186 -26.38 -30.31 15.57
CA ASN A 186 -27.63 -30.07 14.87
C ASN A 186 -27.89 -28.55 14.80
N SER A 187 -28.10 -27.98 13.62
CA SER A 187 -28.28 -26.52 13.47
C SER A 187 -29.55 -25.99 14.14
N ASN A 188 -30.56 -26.83 14.34
CA ASN A 188 -31.86 -26.44 14.88
C ASN A 188 -31.92 -26.58 16.40
N THR A 189 -31.30 -27.63 16.94
CA THR A 189 -31.29 -27.89 18.39
C THR A 189 -29.99 -27.47 19.07
N LEU A 190 -28.95 -27.15 18.29
CA LEU A 190 -27.57 -26.94 18.74
C LEU A 190 -27.06 -28.08 19.63
N GLN A 191 -27.62 -29.28 19.48
CA GLN A 191 -27.18 -30.47 20.20
C GLN A 191 -25.96 -31.06 19.51
N TYR A 192 -25.01 -31.47 20.34
CA TYR A 192 -23.78 -32.09 19.93
C TYR A 192 -24.02 -33.47 19.28
N ILE A 193 -23.41 -33.72 18.12
CA ILE A 193 -23.49 -34.97 17.39
C ILE A 193 -22.16 -35.73 17.44
N ARG A 194 -21.05 -35.04 17.12
CA ARG A 194 -19.71 -35.66 17.04
C ARG A 194 -18.62 -34.60 17.14
N HIS A 195 -17.42 -35.00 17.55
CA HIS A 195 -16.18 -34.28 17.29
C HIS A 195 -15.11 -35.19 16.71
N ASP A 196 -14.10 -34.60 16.10
CA ASP A 196 -12.90 -35.28 15.63
C ASP A 196 -11.69 -34.33 15.68
N ILE A 197 -10.50 -34.90 15.51
CA ILE A 197 -9.25 -34.15 15.49
C ILE A 197 -8.82 -33.98 14.03
N LEU A 198 -8.58 -32.74 13.63
CA LEU A 198 -8.05 -32.38 12.33
C LEU A 198 -6.58 -32.84 12.24
N PRO A 199 -6.19 -33.56 11.17
CA PRO A 199 -4.81 -34.05 11.00
C PRO A 199 -3.88 -32.94 10.52
N ILE A 200 -3.66 -31.92 11.35
CA ILE A 200 -2.80 -30.76 11.05
C ILE A 200 -1.59 -30.82 11.99
N GLU A 201 -0.40 -31.11 11.45
CA GLU A 201 0.86 -31.05 12.21
C GLU A 201 1.29 -29.59 12.42
N ASN A 202 1.63 -29.22 13.66
CA ASN A 202 2.10 -27.90 14.07
C ASN A 202 3.59 -27.75 13.71
N GLU A 203 3.96 -26.76 12.89
CA GLU A 203 5.35 -26.52 12.46
C GLU A 203 6.06 -25.37 13.22
N ASN A 204 5.48 -24.83 14.29
CA ASN A 204 6.03 -23.65 14.97
C ASN A 204 6.60 -23.99 16.36
N GLU A 205 7.91 -24.28 16.43
CA GLU A 205 8.72 -24.02 17.62
C GLU A 205 9.13 -22.53 17.59
N ASP A 206 8.18 -21.62 17.82
CA ASP A 206 8.50 -20.20 18.05
C ASP A 206 8.46 -19.91 19.56
N ASP A 207 9.63 -19.55 20.07
CA ASP A 207 10.06 -19.40 21.47
C ASP A 207 9.57 -18.09 22.10
N ASP A 208 8.29 -17.75 21.94
CA ASP A 208 7.65 -16.66 22.68
C ASP A 208 6.97 -17.23 23.93
N GLY A 209 7.62 -17.02 25.09
CA GLY A 209 7.29 -17.58 26.40
C GLY A 209 5.92 -17.24 27.02
N ASN A 210 4.84 -17.17 26.25
CA ASN A 210 3.46 -17.32 26.70
C ASN A 210 2.92 -18.65 26.16
N GLY A 211 2.78 -19.65 27.02
CA GLY A 211 2.43 -21.04 26.67
C GLY A 211 1.01 -21.26 26.13
N ASP A 212 0.66 -20.66 25.00
CA ASP A 212 -0.64 -20.80 24.30
C ASP A 212 -0.45 -21.13 22.79
N SER A 213 0.54 -21.99 22.48
CA SER A 213 1.04 -22.23 21.12
C SER A 213 0.89 -23.67 20.61
N ASP A 214 -0.34 -24.20 20.47
CA ASP A 214 -0.51 -25.57 19.94
C ASP A 214 -1.81 -25.85 19.14
N GLY A 215 -2.16 -25.05 18.12
CA GLY A 215 -3.34 -25.37 17.29
C GLY A 215 -3.66 -24.50 16.08
N ILE A 216 -4.72 -24.84 15.33
CA ILE A 216 -5.35 -24.03 14.27
C ILE A 216 -5.67 -22.63 14.79
N LYS A 217 -5.15 -21.64 14.06
CA LYS A 217 -5.37 -20.22 14.29
C LYS A 217 -5.62 -19.53 12.97
N TYR A 218 -6.47 -18.49 12.99
CA TYR A 218 -6.81 -17.68 11.80
C TYR A 218 -7.19 -18.50 10.55
N HIS A 219 -7.82 -19.67 10.75
CA HIS A 219 -8.16 -20.58 9.66
C HIS A 219 -9.46 -20.17 8.95
N CYS A 220 -9.62 -20.65 7.73
CA CYS A 220 -10.79 -20.45 6.90
C CYS A 220 -11.50 -21.78 6.70
N LEU A 221 -12.80 -21.83 6.97
CA LEU A 221 -13.65 -22.99 6.71
C LEU A 221 -14.76 -22.63 5.72
N VAL A 222 -14.86 -23.38 4.62
CA VAL A 222 -15.85 -23.15 3.55
C VAL A 222 -16.56 -24.45 3.22
N SER A 223 -17.88 -24.40 3.08
CA SER A 223 -18.68 -25.50 2.54
C SER A 223 -18.70 -25.43 1.01
N THR A 224 -18.43 -26.54 0.34
CA THR A 224 -18.55 -26.64 -1.12
C THR A 224 -19.99 -27.02 -1.46
N ASN A 225 -20.63 -26.31 -2.39
CA ASN A 225 -22.04 -26.50 -2.75
C ASN A 225 -22.32 -27.80 -3.55
N ASN A 226 -21.51 -28.85 -3.38
CA ASN A 226 -21.74 -30.14 -4.03
C ASN A 226 -22.89 -30.88 -3.34
N SER A 227 -24.02 -30.98 -4.05
CA SER A 227 -25.32 -31.45 -3.56
C SER A 227 -25.37 -32.87 -2.95
N ASN A 228 -24.29 -33.64 -3.03
CA ASN A 228 -24.26 -35.04 -2.57
C ASN A 228 -23.17 -35.36 -1.54
N ALA A 229 -22.27 -34.43 -1.22
CA ALA A 229 -21.18 -34.71 -0.30
C ALA A 229 -20.97 -33.50 0.61
N ASN A 230 -21.03 -33.69 1.93
CA ASN A 230 -20.69 -32.65 2.91
C ASN A 230 -19.18 -32.41 2.87
N GLU A 231 -18.74 -31.76 1.81
CA GLU A 231 -17.38 -31.46 1.49
C GLU A 231 -17.11 -30.02 1.94
N MET A 232 -16.21 -29.89 2.90
CA MET A 232 -15.72 -28.62 3.40
C MET A 232 -14.24 -28.51 3.08
N ILE A 233 -13.79 -27.29 2.82
CA ILE A 233 -12.38 -26.99 2.65
C ILE A 233 -11.96 -26.11 3.82
N LEU A 234 -10.91 -26.56 4.51
CA LEU A 234 -10.24 -25.81 5.54
C LEU A 234 -8.88 -25.32 5.03
N PHE A 235 -8.59 -24.04 5.18
CA PHE A 235 -7.28 -23.45 4.93
C PHE A 235 -6.70 -22.92 6.23
N CYS A 236 -5.47 -23.31 6.56
CA CYS A 236 -4.75 -22.85 7.73
C CYS A 236 -3.28 -22.63 7.36
N ALA A 237 -2.83 -21.37 7.36
CA ALA A 237 -1.50 -20.96 6.89
C ALA A 237 -1.16 -21.56 5.51
N LYS A 238 -0.14 -22.42 5.43
CA LYS A 238 0.32 -23.08 4.19
C LYS A 238 -0.37 -24.44 3.93
N LYS A 239 -1.29 -24.88 4.79
CA LYS A 239 -2.00 -26.16 4.69
C LYS A 239 -3.45 -25.98 4.24
N GLY A 240 -3.90 -26.90 3.40
CA GLY A 240 -5.26 -26.97 2.88
C GLY A 240 -5.78 -28.38 3.07
N LEU A 241 -6.98 -28.51 3.61
CA LEU A 241 -7.56 -29.77 4.02
C LEU A 241 -8.97 -29.88 3.47
N MET A 242 -9.23 -30.91 2.67
CA MET A 242 -10.58 -31.32 2.30
C MET A 242 -11.13 -32.20 3.41
N ILE A 243 -12.27 -31.80 3.96
CA ILE A 243 -13.00 -32.51 4.99
C ILE A 243 -14.28 -33.03 4.35
N LYS A 244 -14.45 -34.34 4.29
CA LYS A 244 -15.71 -34.96 3.88
C LYS A 244 -16.39 -35.57 5.09
N TYR A 245 -17.66 -35.28 5.28
CA TYR A 245 -18.46 -35.85 6.36
C TYR A 245 -19.56 -36.77 5.80
N ASN A 246 -19.47 -38.06 6.12
CA ASN A 246 -20.53 -39.02 5.81
C ASN A 246 -21.60 -38.96 6.90
N GLU A 247 -22.78 -38.44 6.56
CA GLU A 247 -23.92 -38.35 7.47
C GLU A 247 -24.46 -39.71 7.93
N ASP A 248 -24.47 -40.71 7.04
CA ASP A 248 -25.11 -41.99 7.31
C ASP A 248 -24.23 -42.85 8.25
N GLU A 249 -22.91 -42.72 8.13
CA GLU A 249 -21.93 -43.43 8.95
C GLU A 249 -21.41 -42.59 10.13
N ASN A 250 -21.67 -41.27 10.13
CA ASN A 250 -21.15 -40.29 11.08
C ASN A 250 -19.60 -40.32 11.16
N ILE A 251 -18.92 -40.33 10.01
CA ILE A 251 -17.45 -40.44 9.91
C ILE A 251 -16.86 -39.28 9.10
N PHE A 252 -15.74 -38.73 9.57
CA PHE A 252 -14.92 -37.78 8.81
C PHE A 252 -13.87 -38.48 7.96
N GLN A 253 -13.63 -37.93 6.78
CA GLN A 253 -12.51 -38.28 5.91
C GLN A 253 -11.74 -37.01 5.58
N PHE A 254 -10.43 -37.08 5.74
CA PHE A 254 -9.52 -35.94 5.56
C PHE A 254 -8.60 -36.21 4.37
N HIS A 255 -8.46 -35.24 3.48
CA HIS A 255 -7.54 -35.33 2.35
C HIS A 255 -6.80 -34.01 2.21
N ASP A 256 -5.47 -34.07 2.15
CA ASP A 256 -4.67 -32.89 1.92
C ASP A 256 -4.94 -32.33 0.53
N ILE A 257 -5.15 -31.02 0.47
CA ILE A 257 -5.26 -30.27 -0.77
C ILE A 257 -4.01 -29.45 -0.92
N ARG A 258 -3.47 -29.44 -2.14
CA ARG A 258 -2.37 -28.55 -2.48
C ARG A 258 -2.85 -27.10 -2.43
N VAL A 259 -2.35 -26.34 -1.46
CA VAL A 259 -2.51 -24.88 -1.42
C VAL A 259 -1.50 -24.25 -2.35
N CYS A 260 -1.86 -23.12 -2.96
CA CYS A 260 -0.91 -22.35 -3.72
C CYS A 260 0.22 -21.87 -2.79
N SER A 261 1.47 -22.22 -3.10
CA SER A 261 2.63 -21.79 -2.31
C SER A 261 2.88 -20.28 -2.37
N SER A 262 2.17 -19.57 -3.25
CA SER A 262 2.19 -18.11 -3.34
C SER A 262 1.12 -17.43 -2.46
N LEU A 263 0.29 -18.20 -1.74
CA LEU A 263 -0.65 -17.62 -0.78
C LEU A 263 0.16 -17.08 0.41
N LYS A 264 0.12 -15.76 0.62
CA LYS A 264 0.86 -15.06 1.69
C LYS A 264 0.45 -15.63 3.06
N SER A 265 1.41 -15.79 3.96
CA SER A 265 1.11 -16.13 5.36
C SER A 265 0.75 -14.84 6.10
N LEU A 266 -0.51 -14.41 6.06
CA LEU A 266 -0.98 -13.34 6.94
C LEU A 266 -1.78 -13.94 8.11
N SER A 267 -1.55 -13.42 9.30
CA SER A 267 -2.44 -13.64 10.44
C SER A 267 -3.75 -12.87 10.20
N SER A 268 -4.89 -13.42 10.61
CA SER A 268 -6.19 -12.72 10.63
C SER A 268 -6.80 -12.30 9.27
N TYR A 269 -6.87 -13.20 8.27
CA TYR A 269 -7.69 -12.95 7.07
C TYR A 269 -9.19 -12.95 7.39
N ALA A 270 -9.94 -12.01 6.82
CA ALA A 270 -11.37 -12.19 6.57
C ALA A 270 -11.55 -12.90 5.21
N TYR A 271 -12.59 -13.71 5.03
CA TYR A 271 -12.84 -14.39 3.77
C TYR A 271 -14.33 -14.48 3.43
N VAL A 272 -14.64 -14.56 2.13
CA VAL A 272 -16.00 -14.78 1.63
C VAL A 272 -15.97 -15.79 0.49
N TYR A 273 -16.88 -16.75 0.50
CA TYR A 273 -17.09 -17.69 -0.59
C TYR A 273 -18.17 -17.19 -1.56
N VAL A 274 -17.82 -16.99 -2.84
CA VAL A 274 -18.73 -16.51 -3.88
C VAL A 274 -18.47 -17.29 -5.18
N ASN A 275 -19.50 -17.93 -5.73
CA ASN A 275 -19.47 -18.57 -7.06
C ASN A 275 -18.24 -19.49 -7.30
N ASN A 276 -17.94 -20.38 -6.35
CA ASN A 276 -16.77 -21.27 -6.37
C ASN A 276 -15.40 -20.60 -6.20
N PHE A 277 -15.37 -19.31 -5.87
CA PHE A 277 -14.16 -18.59 -5.48
C PHE A 277 -14.18 -18.30 -3.98
N ILE A 278 -13.02 -18.44 -3.33
CA ILE A 278 -12.80 -17.94 -1.98
C ILE A 278 -12.01 -16.65 -2.12
N LEU A 279 -12.61 -15.55 -1.70
CA LEU A 279 -12.00 -14.24 -1.71
C LEU A 279 -11.48 -13.94 -0.30
N PHE A 280 -10.19 -13.67 -0.18
CA PHE A 280 -9.55 -13.28 1.08
C PHE A 280 -9.37 -11.76 1.13
N PHE A 281 -9.60 -11.15 2.29
CA PHE A 281 -9.53 -9.71 2.51
C PHE A 281 -8.86 -9.41 3.86
N GLY A 282 -8.00 -8.40 3.91
CA GLY A 282 -7.33 -7.98 5.16
C GLY A 282 -6.19 -8.91 5.59
N GLY A 283 -5.81 -8.80 6.87
CA GLY A 283 -4.70 -9.51 7.52
C GLY A 283 -3.78 -8.56 8.30
N GLU A 284 -3.24 -9.03 9.43
CA GLU A 284 -2.16 -8.36 10.17
C GLU A 284 -0.80 -8.83 9.62
N GLU A 285 0.11 -7.89 9.42
CA GLU A 285 1.34 -8.11 8.68
C GLU A 285 2.51 -8.48 9.62
N GLU A 286 2.78 -9.77 9.83
CA GLU A 286 4.10 -10.21 10.27
C GLU A 286 4.99 -10.43 9.04
N TRP A 287 5.85 -9.46 8.73
CA TRP A 287 6.78 -9.58 7.60
C TRP A 287 8.12 -10.14 8.05
N THR A 288 8.53 -11.25 7.46
CA THR A 288 9.96 -11.56 7.34
C THR A 288 10.51 -10.92 6.06
N LYS A 289 11.76 -10.42 6.09
CA LYS A 289 12.37 -9.61 5.02
C LYS A 289 12.63 -10.37 3.71
N GLU A 290 12.72 -11.70 3.75
CA GLU A 290 13.13 -12.52 2.61
C GLU A 290 11.99 -12.80 1.63
N GLU A 291 10.76 -12.97 2.13
CA GLU A 291 9.58 -13.22 1.29
C GLU A 291 9.26 -12.01 0.40
N THR A 292 9.64 -10.80 0.82
CA THR A 292 9.45 -9.56 0.05
C THR A 292 10.34 -9.40 -1.19
N GLU A 293 11.46 -10.11 -1.27
CA GLU A 293 12.38 -10.04 -2.41
C GLU A 293 11.98 -11.05 -3.50
N ILE A 294 11.51 -12.23 -3.09
CA ILE A 294 10.99 -13.26 -4.00
C ILE A 294 9.69 -12.77 -4.68
N GLU A 295 8.80 -12.12 -3.92
CA GLU A 295 7.53 -11.60 -4.46
C GLU A 295 7.74 -10.44 -5.45
N LYS A 296 8.75 -9.58 -5.20
CA LYS A 296 9.14 -8.54 -6.17
C LYS A 296 9.73 -9.14 -7.44
N GLN A 297 10.59 -10.15 -7.32
CA GLN A 297 11.15 -10.86 -8.48
C GLN A 297 10.06 -11.56 -9.29
N TRP A 298 9.06 -12.15 -8.64
CA TRP A 298 7.97 -12.83 -9.34
C TRP A 298 7.06 -11.86 -10.10
N ILE A 299 6.71 -10.72 -9.49
CA ILE A 299 5.92 -9.67 -10.16
C ILE A 299 6.67 -9.10 -11.37
N GLU A 300 7.98 -8.86 -11.25
CA GLU A 300 8.82 -8.44 -12.37
C GLU A 300 8.86 -9.50 -13.48
N GLN A 301 9.03 -10.78 -13.13
CA GLN A 301 9.05 -11.90 -14.10
C GLN A 301 7.71 -12.08 -14.83
N GLU A 302 6.58 -11.93 -14.13
CA GLU A 302 5.26 -12.07 -14.74
C GLU A 302 4.94 -10.88 -15.66
N GLN A 303 5.36 -9.66 -15.28
CA GLN A 303 5.26 -8.48 -16.15
C GLN A 303 6.10 -8.64 -17.43
N GLU A 304 7.32 -9.19 -17.33
CA GLU A 304 8.14 -9.52 -18.50
C GLU A 304 7.49 -10.59 -19.37
N ARG A 305 6.86 -11.61 -18.77
CA ARG A 305 6.17 -12.68 -19.50
C ARG A 305 5.01 -12.15 -20.33
N VAL A 306 4.19 -11.26 -19.74
CA VAL A 306 3.05 -10.61 -20.42
C VAL A 306 3.54 -9.73 -21.57
N GLN A 307 4.60 -8.94 -21.37
CA GLN A 307 5.20 -8.13 -22.45
C GLN A 307 5.72 -9.01 -23.61
N ILE A 308 6.32 -10.17 -23.30
CA ILE A 308 6.79 -11.11 -24.33
C ILE A 308 5.61 -11.70 -25.13
N GLU A 309 4.48 -11.99 -24.49
CA GLU A 309 3.28 -12.48 -25.19
C GLU A 309 2.64 -11.40 -26.07
N GLU A 310 2.58 -10.15 -25.62
CA GLU A 310 2.14 -9.01 -26.44
C GLU A 310 3.05 -8.81 -27.67
N ILE A 311 4.38 -8.88 -27.47
CA ILE A 311 5.34 -8.77 -28.58
C ILE A 311 5.16 -9.93 -29.57
N LYS A 312 4.93 -11.16 -29.10
CA LYS A 312 4.66 -12.30 -30.00
C LYS A 312 3.40 -12.09 -30.82
N LEU A 313 2.33 -11.58 -30.20
CA LEU A 313 1.07 -11.30 -30.87
C LEU A 313 1.27 -10.24 -31.97
N GLN A 314 1.95 -9.13 -31.65
CA GLN A 314 2.31 -8.09 -32.62
C GLN A 314 3.18 -8.64 -33.77
N LEU A 315 4.10 -9.57 -33.47
CA LEU A 315 4.97 -10.19 -34.48
C LEU A 315 4.19 -11.13 -35.41
N GLU A 316 3.11 -11.76 -34.92
CA GLU A 316 2.18 -12.56 -35.72
C GLU A 316 1.28 -11.70 -36.59
N GLU A 317 0.77 -10.59 -36.06
CA GLU A 317 0.02 -9.58 -36.83
C GLU A 317 0.89 -8.99 -37.94
N MET A 318 2.14 -8.61 -37.64
CA MET A 318 3.10 -8.13 -38.64
C MET A 318 3.44 -9.18 -39.72
N LYS A 319 3.44 -10.48 -39.38
CA LYS A 319 3.61 -11.57 -40.36
C LYS A 319 2.40 -11.72 -41.28
N GLN A 320 1.19 -11.40 -40.79
CA GLN A 320 -0.03 -11.41 -41.59
C GLN A 320 -0.12 -10.17 -42.49
N GLU A 321 0.30 -8.99 -42.01
CA GLU A 321 0.33 -7.75 -42.80
C GLU A 321 1.48 -7.70 -43.83
N LEU A 322 2.66 -8.25 -43.50
CA LEU A 322 3.70 -8.47 -44.51
C LEU A 322 3.29 -9.66 -45.39
N ASP A 323 2.72 -9.37 -46.55
CA ASP A 323 2.60 -10.33 -47.64
C ASP A 323 4.02 -10.67 -48.16
N ILE A 324 4.73 -11.57 -47.45
CA ILE A 324 6.14 -11.97 -47.67
C ILE A 324 6.37 -12.45 -49.12
N LYS A 325 5.31 -12.79 -49.85
CA LYS A 325 5.35 -13.11 -51.30
C LYS A 325 5.75 -11.92 -52.18
N ARG A 326 5.58 -10.66 -51.74
CA ARG A 326 5.88 -9.45 -52.54
C ARG A 326 7.28 -8.87 -52.35
N LEU A 327 8.07 -9.39 -51.42
CA LEU A 327 9.45 -8.94 -51.20
C LEU A 327 10.41 -9.64 -52.17
N LYS A 328 11.15 -8.85 -52.98
CA LYS A 328 12.12 -9.34 -53.99
C LYS A 328 13.21 -10.29 -53.45
N ARG A 329 13.41 -10.34 -52.12
CA ARG A 329 14.36 -11.24 -51.41
C ARG A 329 13.69 -12.08 -50.32
N SER A 330 12.45 -12.52 -50.55
CA SER A 330 11.69 -13.29 -49.55
C SER A 330 12.37 -14.61 -49.15
N LYS A 331 13.12 -15.23 -50.07
CA LYS A 331 13.83 -16.50 -49.83
C LYS A 331 14.95 -16.35 -48.79
N GLU A 332 15.79 -15.32 -48.92
CA GLU A 332 16.92 -15.07 -48.00
C GLU A 332 16.43 -14.74 -46.59
N ILE A 333 15.38 -13.90 -46.48
CA ILE A 333 14.77 -13.55 -45.20
C ILE A 333 14.11 -14.77 -44.55
N LYS A 334 13.44 -15.63 -45.33
CA LYS A 334 12.85 -16.87 -44.81
C LYS A 334 13.90 -17.86 -44.31
N THR A 335 15.04 -17.95 -45.00
CA THR A 335 16.17 -18.80 -44.59
C THR A 335 16.83 -18.29 -43.31
N VAL A 336 16.96 -16.97 -43.13
CA VAL A 336 17.44 -16.40 -41.87
C VAL A 336 16.43 -16.71 -40.76
N ILE A 337 15.13 -16.43 -40.94
CA ILE A 337 14.12 -16.70 -39.90
C ILE A 337 14.06 -18.20 -39.53
N GLN A 338 14.16 -19.12 -40.50
CA GLN A 338 14.19 -20.57 -40.23
C GLN A 338 15.47 -21.02 -39.53
N TYR A 339 16.63 -20.46 -39.88
CA TYR A 339 17.89 -20.73 -39.19
C TYR A 339 17.83 -20.24 -37.73
N TRP A 340 17.18 -19.09 -37.50
CA TRP A 340 17.01 -18.51 -36.16
C TRP A 340 16.01 -19.26 -35.28
N ILE A 341 14.90 -19.76 -35.84
CA ILE A 341 13.98 -20.65 -35.11
C ILE A 341 14.68 -21.96 -34.72
N HIS A 342 15.51 -22.50 -35.60
CA HIS A 342 16.31 -23.69 -35.33
C HIS A 342 17.38 -23.43 -34.25
N LEU A 343 18.02 -22.26 -34.26
CA LEU A 343 18.98 -21.84 -33.23
C LEU A 343 18.30 -21.60 -31.86
N LEU A 344 17.11 -21.01 -31.84
CA LEU A 344 16.28 -20.78 -30.64
C LEU A 344 15.82 -22.10 -29.99
N HIS A 345 15.47 -23.12 -30.79
CA HIS A 345 15.16 -24.45 -30.27
C HIS A 345 16.38 -25.17 -29.66
N ILE A 346 17.59 -24.87 -30.13
CA ILE A 346 18.84 -25.51 -29.68
C ILE A 346 19.43 -24.81 -28.42
N LYS A 347 19.01 -23.57 -28.11
CA LYS A 347 19.58 -22.71 -27.06
C LYS A 347 18.70 -22.48 -25.82
N MET A 348 17.77 -23.39 -25.47
CA MET A 348 17.09 -23.39 -24.16
C MET A 348 17.99 -23.94 -23.04
N GLY A 349 19.24 -23.47 -22.98
CA GLY A 349 20.26 -23.90 -22.03
C GLY A 349 21.47 -22.95 -22.04
N TRP A 350 21.37 -21.89 -21.23
CA TRP A 350 22.44 -20.98 -20.74
C TRP A 350 22.98 -19.86 -21.68
N ILE A 351 22.51 -18.62 -21.38
CA ILE A 351 23.02 -17.22 -21.40
C ILE A 351 24.02 -16.76 -22.51
N GLN A 352 23.71 -15.63 -23.21
CA GLN A 352 24.43 -14.33 -23.13
C GLN A 352 24.08 -13.29 -24.21
N ASP A 353 24.08 -12.02 -23.76
CA ASP A 353 23.77 -10.71 -24.35
C ASP A 353 24.35 -10.38 -25.74
N PHE A 354 25.10 -11.30 -26.33
CA PHE A 354 25.71 -11.16 -27.65
C PHE A 354 24.68 -11.13 -28.78
N ASP A 355 23.58 -11.89 -28.60
CA ASP A 355 22.51 -12.00 -29.59
C ASP A 355 21.75 -10.64 -29.74
N ILE A 356 21.65 -9.85 -28.66
CA ILE A 356 21.04 -8.51 -28.65
C ILE A 356 21.95 -7.46 -29.33
N ILE A 357 23.27 -7.56 -29.16
CA ILE A 357 24.25 -6.64 -29.75
C ILE A 357 24.26 -6.79 -31.28
N ILE A 358 24.18 -8.02 -31.80
CA ILE A 358 24.15 -8.26 -33.25
C ILE A 358 22.81 -7.83 -33.87
N LEU A 359 21.69 -8.03 -33.17
CA LEU A 359 20.38 -7.51 -33.58
C LEU A 359 20.39 -5.98 -33.68
N ARG A 360 20.98 -5.28 -32.70
CA ARG A 360 21.17 -3.81 -32.74
C ARG A 360 22.06 -3.35 -33.89
N TYR A 361 23.14 -4.07 -34.20
CA TYR A 361 24.04 -3.73 -35.29
C TYR A 361 23.37 -3.83 -36.67
N ILE A 362 22.58 -4.89 -36.90
CA ILE A 362 21.89 -5.13 -38.18
C ILE A 362 20.77 -4.10 -38.39
N LEU A 363 19.99 -3.80 -37.35
CA LEU A 363 18.96 -2.76 -37.38
C LEU A 363 19.55 -1.36 -37.66
N MET A 364 20.66 -1.00 -37.01
CA MET A 364 21.31 0.30 -37.23
C MET A 364 21.95 0.44 -38.62
N ARG A 365 22.44 -0.65 -39.21
CA ARG A 365 23.23 -0.60 -40.46
C ARG A 365 22.40 -0.73 -41.73
N TYR A 366 21.30 -1.49 -41.70
CA TYR A 366 20.49 -1.75 -42.90
C TYR A 366 19.18 -0.96 -42.95
N PHE A 367 18.77 -0.34 -41.84
CA PHE A 367 17.53 0.44 -41.75
C PHE A 367 17.78 1.85 -41.19
N LYS A 368 18.27 2.76 -42.05
CA LYS A 368 18.06 4.22 -41.92
C LYS A 368 17.77 4.77 -43.32
N PRO A 369 16.61 5.44 -43.52
CA PRO A 369 16.29 6.66 -42.79
C PRO A 369 14.83 6.73 -42.31
N LEU A 370 14.63 6.75 -40.99
CA LEU A 370 13.59 7.54 -40.33
C LEU A 370 14.14 7.95 -38.97
N LYS A 371 14.03 9.24 -38.67
CA LYS A 371 14.61 9.96 -37.54
C LYS A 371 13.54 10.02 -36.43
N ILE A 372 13.98 10.03 -35.15
CA ILE A 372 13.21 10.31 -33.90
C ILE A 372 12.48 9.03 -33.41
N LEU A 373 12.72 8.42 -32.23
CA LEU A 373 13.29 8.83 -30.94
C LEU A 373 14.16 7.70 -30.34
N GLN A 374 15.23 8.10 -29.66
CA GLN A 374 16.05 7.29 -28.77
C GLN A 374 15.57 7.54 -27.34
N SER A 375 15.17 6.48 -26.63
CA SER A 375 15.25 6.37 -25.17
C SER A 375 14.60 5.05 -24.75
N PHE A 376 15.39 4.06 -24.34
CA PHE A 376 14.98 3.16 -23.25
C PHE A 376 16.22 2.64 -22.51
N PRO A 377 16.10 2.40 -21.19
CA PRO A 377 17.18 2.15 -20.26
C PRO A 377 17.30 0.67 -19.94
N ASN A 378 18.43 0.35 -19.33
CA ASN A 378 18.66 -0.69 -18.32
C ASN A 378 20.12 -1.10 -18.44
N THR A 379 20.94 -0.10 -18.19
CA THR A 379 22.20 -0.27 -17.49
C THR A 379 22.18 0.90 -16.53
N THR A 380 22.30 0.65 -15.23
CA THR A 380 22.96 1.59 -14.35
C THR A 380 24.29 1.92 -15.02
N LEU A 381 24.26 2.97 -15.85
CA LEU A 381 25.45 3.67 -16.22
C LEU A 381 25.84 4.31 -14.90
N ASP A 382 26.67 3.60 -14.14
CA ASP A 382 27.63 4.23 -13.27
C ASP A 382 28.47 5.12 -14.20
N ILE A 383 27.92 6.28 -14.55
CA ILE A 383 28.71 7.43 -14.93
C ILE A 383 29.45 7.75 -13.64
N LYS A 384 30.56 7.06 -13.42
CA LYS A 384 31.71 7.67 -12.80
C LYS A 384 31.89 8.96 -13.60
N LEU A 385 31.34 10.06 -13.09
CA LEU A 385 31.86 11.40 -13.33
C LEU A 385 33.27 11.38 -12.71
N GLN A 386 34.16 10.64 -13.35
CA GLN A 386 35.60 10.72 -13.20
C GLN A 386 35.98 12.03 -13.86
N ASN A 387 35.80 13.11 -13.11
CA ASN A 387 36.78 14.15 -12.88
C ASN A 387 36.14 15.13 -11.91
N GLU A 388 36.47 14.98 -10.64
CA GLU A 388 36.36 16.10 -9.70
C GLU A 388 37.08 17.29 -10.35
N ILE A 389 36.34 18.35 -10.69
CA ILE A 389 36.93 19.53 -11.33
C ILE A 389 37.90 20.18 -10.34
N LYS A 390 37.45 20.36 -9.08
CA LYS A 390 38.22 20.85 -7.95
C LYS A 390 37.40 20.78 -6.65
N GLY A 391 38.01 20.44 -5.53
CA GLY A 391 37.42 20.56 -4.19
C GLY A 391 37.45 22.00 -3.66
N LEU A 392 36.36 22.43 -3.00
CA LEU A 392 36.27 23.70 -2.28
C LEU A 392 36.60 23.46 -0.80
N GLU A 393 37.86 23.64 -0.43
CA GLU A 393 38.34 23.44 0.94
C GLU A 393 38.26 24.72 1.77
N GLY A 394 37.69 24.65 2.98
CA GLY A 394 37.72 25.78 3.92
C GLY A 394 36.85 25.60 5.17
N HIS A 395 35.72 24.91 5.06
CA HIS A 395 34.91 24.59 6.24
C HIS A 395 35.61 23.60 7.17
N SER A 396 35.51 23.83 8.48
CA SER A 396 36.18 23.02 9.51
C SER A 396 35.31 21.90 10.11
N ARG A 397 34.01 21.89 9.77
CA ARG A 397 33.01 20.90 10.20
C ARG A 397 32.12 20.50 9.02
N TRP A 398 31.04 19.74 9.27
CA TRP A 398 30.15 19.27 8.24
C TRP A 398 29.50 20.42 7.47
N VAL A 399 29.53 20.31 6.14
CA VAL A 399 28.80 21.18 5.23
C VAL A 399 27.38 20.65 5.10
N ASN A 400 26.39 21.49 5.42
CA ASN A 400 24.98 21.11 5.50
C ASN A 400 24.22 21.36 4.21
N ASP A 401 24.55 22.43 3.50
CA ASP A 401 23.94 22.78 2.21
C ASP A 401 24.94 23.52 1.33
N ALA A 402 24.75 23.42 0.02
CA ALA A 402 25.49 24.19 -0.97
C ALA A 402 24.59 24.51 -2.17
N GLN A 403 24.63 25.76 -2.64
CA GLN A 403 23.76 26.23 -3.72
C GLN A 403 24.50 27.15 -4.69
N PHE A 404 24.21 27.03 -5.98
CA PHE A 404 24.67 27.99 -6.98
C PHE A 404 23.85 29.30 -6.93
N SER A 405 24.50 30.42 -7.24
CA SER A 405 23.78 31.62 -7.65
C SER A 405 23.03 31.37 -8.97
N LEU A 406 21.97 32.13 -9.22
CA LEU A 406 21.13 31.94 -10.41
C LEU A 406 21.90 32.12 -11.73
N ASP A 407 22.93 32.98 -11.73
CA ASP A 407 23.83 33.21 -12.86
C ASP A 407 24.97 32.18 -12.96
N GLY A 408 25.05 31.24 -12.00
CA GLY A 408 26.06 30.21 -11.91
C GLY A 408 27.47 30.72 -11.67
N THR A 409 27.66 31.98 -11.26
CA THR A 409 29.00 32.55 -11.05
C THR A 409 29.53 32.28 -9.65
N MET A 410 28.66 32.09 -8.66
CA MET A 410 29.03 31.87 -7.26
C MET A 410 28.38 30.59 -6.72
N ILE A 411 29.01 30.02 -5.70
CA ILE A 411 28.43 28.99 -4.83
C ILE A 411 28.37 29.56 -3.42
N ILE A 412 27.30 29.26 -2.71
CA ILE A 412 27.19 29.47 -1.27
C ILE A 412 27.21 28.12 -0.55
N SER A 413 27.91 28.03 0.57
CA SER A 413 27.89 26.85 1.44
C SER A 413 27.64 27.24 2.90
N SER A 414 26.89 26.41 3.62
CA SER A 414 26.62 26.57 5.06
C SER A 414 27.07 25.36 5.86
N SER A 415 27.57 25.59 7.08
CA SER A 415 28.30 24.55 7.84
C SER A 415 28.03 24.58 9.34
N ASP A 416 28.30 23.44 9.99
CA ASP A 416 28.34 23.29 11.44
C ASP A 416 29.48 24.11 12.10
N ASP A 417 30.40 24.66 11.32
CA ASP A 417 31.43 25.58 11.83
C ASP A 417 30.92 27.01 12.06
N GLN A 418 29.60 27.20 12.01
CA GLN A 418 28.90 28.46 12.29
C GLN A 418 29.09 29.53 11.20
N THR A 419 29.74 29.17 10.09
CA THR A 419 30.02 30.10 8.99
C THR A 419 29.25 29.76 7.72
N ILE A 420 29.11 30.78 6.88
CA ILE A 420 28.64 30.65 5.50
C ILE A 420 29.77 31.13 4.60
N ARG A 421 30.09 30.39 3.53
CA ARG A 421 31.16 30.77 2.61
C ARG A 421 30.62 30.99 1.20
N LEU A 422 31.15 31.99 0.53
CA LEU A 422 30.91 32.27 -0.88
C LEU A 422 32.15 31.91 -1.68
N TRP A 423 31.94 31.23 -2.80
CA TRP A 423 32.99 30.71 -3.66
C TRP A 423 32.77 31.19 -5.08
N ASP A 424 33.85 31.54 -5.78
CA ASP A 424 33.81 31.83 -7.20
C ASP A 424 33.87 30.51 -7.98
N THR A 425 32.90 30.27 -8.86
CA THR A 425 32.79 29.02 -9.60
C THR A 425 33.90 28.80 -10.62
N LYS A 426 34.50 29.88 -11.16
CA LYS A 426 35.53 29.80 -12.20
C LYS A 426 36.91 29.50 -11.64
N SER A 427 37.28 30.18 -10.55
CA SER A 427 38.58 30.05 -9.88
C SER A 427 38.57 28.98 -8.78
N CYS A 428 37.38 28.62 -8.28
CA CYS A 428 37.17 27.81 -7.09
C CYS A 428 37.85 28.41 -5.85
N ALA A 429 37.98 29.74 -5.81
CA ALA A 429 38.53 30.47 -4.67
C ALA A 429 37.39 30.95 -3.76
N GLU A 430 37.65 30.99 -2.47
CA GLU A 430 36.76 31.66 -1.53
C GLU A 430 36.77 33.17 -1.81
N ILE A 431 35.57 33.73 -1.99
CA ILE A 431 35.34 35.17 -2.13
C ILE A 431 35.22 35.80 -0.75
N GLN A 432 34.40 35.19 0.11
CA GLN A 432 34.08 35.75 1.41
C GLN A 432 33.55 34.68 2.38
N THR A 433 33.88 34.84 3.67
CA THR A 433 33.23 34.15 4.78
C THR A 433 32.29 35.12 5.51
N LEU A 434 31.05 34.69 5.75
CA LEU A 434 30.05 35.38 6.57
C LEU A 434 30.02 34.74 7.95
N GLU A 435 30.39 35.52 8.97
CA GLU A 435 30.39 35.12 10.37
C GLU A 435 29.32 35.87 11.14
N GLY A 436 28.64 35.17 12.06
CA GLY A 436 27.73 35.82 13.00
C GLY A 436 26.76 34.86 13.68
N HIS A 437 26.37 33.77 13.03
CA HIS A 437 25.64 32.69 13.70
C HIS A 437 26.49 32.10 14.83
N THR A 438 25.84 31.64 15.90
CA THR A 438 26.53 31.17 17.11
C THR A 438 26.52 29.64 17.25
N ILE A 439 25.76 28.95 16.41
CA ILE A 439 25.62 27.50 16.31
C ILE A 439 25.55 27.13 14.82
N ASP A 440 25.58 25.84 14.51
CA ASP A 440 25.48 25.21 13.20
C ASP A 440 24.53 25.93 12.22
N VAL A 441 25.05 26.31 11.06
CA VAL A 441 24.25 26.90 9.99
C VAL A 441 23.71 25.78 9.13
N ARG A 442 22.39 25.60 9.16
CA ARG A 442 21.71 24.50 8.46
C ARG A 442 21.51 24.79 6.99
N ARG A 443 21.25 26.06 6.65
CA ARG A 443 21.03 26.47 5.27
C ARG A 443 21.41 27.92 5.03
N ALA A 444 21.88 28.19 3.81
CA ALA A 444 21.98 29.53 3.26
C ALA A 444 21.58 29.53 1.77
N GLN A 445 20.87 30.58 1.33
CA GLN A 445 20.37 30.70 -0.03
C GLN A 445 20.46 32.16 -0.52
N PHE A 446 20.83 32.33 -1.80
CA PHE A 446 20.71 33.62 -2.49
C PHE A 446 19.25 34.02 -2.70
N SER A 447 18.95 35.30 -2.56
CA SER A 447 17.65 35.83 -2.99
C SER A 447 17.51 35.76 -4.52
N PRO A 448 16.28 35.75 -5.07
CA PRO A 448 16.07 35.63 -6.51
C PRO A 448 16.75 36.73 -7.35
N ASN A 449 17.04 37.89 -6.76
CA ASN A 449 17.75 38.98 -7.41
C ASN A 449 19.29 38.92 -7.23
N GLY A 450 19.80 37.96 -6.46
CA GLY A 450 21.21 37.71 -6.22
C GLY A 450 21.93 38.72 -5.31
N LYS A 451 21.24 39.73 -4.76
CA LYS A 451 21.87 40.80 -3.97
C LYS A 451 22.00 40.48 -2.49
N THR A 452 21.16 39.59 -1.99
CA THR A 452 21.11 39.24 -0.58
C THR A 452 21.16 37.73 -0.39
N ILE A 453 21.59 37.31 0.80
CA ILE A 453 21.57 35.92 1.23
C ILE A 453 20.70 35.82 2.47
N ILE A 454 19.90 34.76 2.56
CA ILE A 454 19.23 34.37 3.80
C ILE A 454 19.86 33.11 4.35
N SER A 455 19.96 33.02 5.67
CA SER A 455 20.46 31.83 6.36
C SER A 455 19.67 31.51 7.61
N CYS A 456 19.67 30.25 7.99
CA CYS A 456 19.10 29.79 9.26
C CYS A 456 20.05 28.87 10.00
N SER A 457 19.92 28.85 11.33
CA SER A 457 20.83 28.14 12.21
C SER A 457 20.08 27.47 13.36
N PHE A 458 20.78 26.53 13.99
CA PHE A 458 20.41 25.97 15.28
C PHE A 458 20.44 26.99 16.42
N ASP A 459 21.00 28.18 16.20
CA ASP A 459 20.89 29.33 17.12
C ASP A 459 19.50 29.97 17.16
N GLN A 460 18.51 29.39 16.46
CA GLN A 460 17.11 29.81 16.41
C GLN A 460 16.88 31.13 15.65
N THR A 461 17.90 31.65 14.96
CA THR A 461 17.82 32.91 14.21
C THR A 461 17.83 32.68 12.70
N ILE A 462 17.14 33.58 12.00
CA ILE A 462 17.25 33.75 10.55
C ILE A 462 18.02 35.05 10.30
N ARG A 463 19.03 35.03 9.44
CA ARG A 463 19.84 36.21 9.13
C ARG A 463 19.80 36.55 7.67
N LEU A 464 19.78 37.85 7.40
CA LEU A 464 19.87 38.42 6.06
C LEU A 464 21.22 39.10 5.90
N TRP A 465 21.91 38.82 4.80
CA TRP A 465 23.24 39.31 4.49
C TRP A 465 23.24 40.02 3.14
N ASP A 466 24.08 41.03 3.01
CA ASP A 466 24.36 41.69 1.74
C ASP A 466 25.47 40.92 1.02
N VAL A 467 25.25 40.50 -0.23
CA VAL A 467 26.21 39.67 -0.98
C VAL A 467 27.50 40.44 -1.30
N GLN A 468 27.41 41.74 -1.56
CA GLN A 468 28.54 42.53 -2.03
C GLN A 468 29.51 42.90 -0.90
N SER A 469 28.98 43.24 0.27
CA SER A 469 29.78 43.60 1.44
C SER A 469 30.01 42.43 2.40
N GLY A 470 29.20 41.39 2.32
CA GLY A 470 29.08 40.28 3.27
C GLY A 470 28.79 40.71 4.70
N LYS A 471 28.21 41.90 4.87
CA LYS A 471 27.72 42.34 6.18
C LYS A 471 26.32 41.80 6.42
N GLN A 472 26.04 41.48 7.67
CA GLN A 472 24.70 41.19 8.13
C GLN A 472 23.84 42.46 8.03
N ILE A 473 22.72 42.37 7.33
CA ILE A 473 21.70 43.40 7.23
C ILE A 473 20.76 43.32 8.44
N LYS A 474 20.29 42.11 8.76
CA LYS A 474 19.27 41.88 9.79
C LYS A 474 19.42 40.50 10.43
N SER A 475 19.08 40.42 11.72
CA SER A 475 18.80 39.15 12.42
C SER A 475 17.33 39.14 12.82
N ILE A 476 16.68 38.01 12.62
CA ILE A 476 15.26 37.78 12.85
C ILE A 476 15.15 36.63 13.84
N GLU A 477 14.43 36.89 14.93
CA GLU A 477 14.11 35.91 15.96
C GLU A 477 12.63 35.59 15.91
N GLY A 478 12.25 34.39 16.34
CA GLY A 478 10.86 34.06 16.55
C GLY A 478 10.51 32.57 16.53
N HIS A 479 11.40 31.68 16.07
CA HIS A 479 11.26 30.26 16.35
C HIS A 479 11.76 29.96 17.77
N ASP A 480 11.12 29.00 18.44
CA ASP A 480 11.44 28.65 19.84
C ASP A 480 12.50 27.52 19.94
N MET A 481 12.86 26.92 18.79
CA MET A 481 13.75 25.77 18.66
C MET A 481 14.61 25.92 17.38
N PRO A 482 15.66 25.09 17.21
CA PRO A 482 16.52 25.10 16.03
C PRO A 482 15.77 25.17 14.69
N ILE A 483 16.29 25.95 13.76
CA ILE A 483 15.71 26.12 12.42
C ILE A 483 16.44 25.21 11.45
N ASN A 484 15.70 24.28 10.83
CA ASN A 484 16.24 23.27 9.92
C ASN A 484 16.36 23.76 8.49
N ASP A 485 15.46 24.66 8.06
CA ASP A 485 15.40 25.14 6.69
C ASP A 485 14.89 26.57 6.60
N VAL A 486 15.36 27.30 5.59
CA VAL A 486 14.86 28.62 5.19
C VAL A 486 14.95 28.78 3.69
N GLN A 487 13.90 29.32 3.07
CA GLN A 487 13.88 29.59 1.62
C GLN A 487 13.14 30.87 1.27
N PHE A 488 13.62 31.55 0.22
CA PHE A 488 12.89 32.64 -0.42
C PHE A 488 11.70 32.11 -1.23
N SER A 489 10.63 32.89 -1.29
CA SER A 489 9.61 32.74 -2.30
C SER A 489 10.17 33.06 -3.70
N PRO A 490 9.69 32.40 -4.77
CA PRO A 490 10.08 32.73 -6.15
C PRO A 490 10.03 34.23 -6.51
N ASN A 491 9.09 34.98 -5.93
CA ASN A 491 8.98 36.43 -6.16
C ASN A 491 9.92 37.29 -5.27
N GLY A 492 10.64 36.68 -4.34
CA GLY A 492 11.61 37.32 -3.45
C GLY A 492 11.03 38.18 -2.33
N LYS A 493 9.70 38.23 -2.17
CA LYS A 493 9.03 39.09 -1.17
C LYS A 493 8.81 38.40 0.18
N MET A 494 8.78 37.08 0.18
CA MET A 494 8.47 36.28 1.36
C MET A 494 9.57 35.26 1.62
N VAL A 495 9.62 34.80 2.85
CA VAL A 495 10.50 33.73 3.29
C VAL A 495 9.67 32.68 4.02
N VAL A 496 10.01 31.41 3.82
CA VAL A 496 9.47 30.30 4.61
C VAL A 496 10.58 29.69 5.43
N SER A 497 10.31 29.39 6.69
CA SER A 497 11.24 28.69 7.59
C SER A 497 10.57 27.48 8.24
N SER A 498 11.37 26.43 8.47
CA SER A 498 10.97 25.19 9.12
C SER A 498 11.83 24.92 10.34
N SER A 499 11.22 24.50 11.44
CA SER A 499 11.92 24.33 12.71
C SER A 499 11.51 23.06 13.45
N ASP A 500 12.37 22.68 14.40
CA ASP A 500 12.11 21.68 15.43
C ASP A 500 11.00 22.08 16.42
N ASP A 501 10.52 23.33 16.39
CA ASP A 501 9.34 23.78 17.16
C ASP A 501 8.00 23.30 16.57
N GLU A 502 8.06 22.42 15.57
CA GLU A 502 6.93 21.82 14.87
C GLU A 502 6.09 22.82 14.06
N LYS A 503 6.65 23.99 13.76
CA LYS A 503 6.00 25.05 13.01
C LYS A 503 6.74 25.39 11.72
N ILE A 504 5.96 25.87 10.77
CA ILE A 504 6.44 26.58 9.59
C ILE A 504 6.04 28.04 9.76
N LYS A 505 6.99 28.96 9.59
CA LYS A 505 6.71 30.39 9.64
C LYS A 505 6.96 31.03 8.28
N ILE A 506 6.06 31.94 7.92
CA ILE A 506 6.13 32.72 6.69
C ILE A 506 6.38 34.17 7.10
N TRP A 507 7.42 34.77 6.53
CA TRP A 507 7.91 36.09 6.89
C TRP A 507 7.83 37.03 5.70
N ASP A 508 7.52 38.30 5.97
CA ASP A 508 7.68 39.38 5.00
C ASP A 508 9.13 39.86 5.00
N ILE A 509 9.75 40.02 3.83
CA ILE A 509 11.17 40.40 3.76
C ILE A 509 11.40 41.90 4.01
N GLU A 510 10.40 42.75 3.79
CA GLU A 510 10.54 44.20 3.95
C GLU A 510 10.32 44.61 5.41
N SER A 511 9.28 44.08 6.05
CA SER A 511 8.98 44.36 7.46
C SER A 511 9.70 43.43 8.44
N PHE A 512 10.10 42.24 8.00
CA PHE A 512 10.61 41.15 8.85
C PHE A 512 9.61 40.64 9.89
N GLU A 513 8.31 40.85 9.65
CA GLU A 513 7.25 40.35 10.49
C GLU A 513 6.73 38.98 10.03
N ILE A 514 6.18 38.21 10.96
CA ILE A 514 5.52 36.93 10.66
C ILE A 514 4.19 37.23 9.98
N ILE A 515 4.07 36.85 8.71
CA ILE A 515 2.81 36.89 7.96
C ILE A 515 1.88 35.77 8.47
N LYS A 516 2.43 34.57 8.67
CA LYS A 516 1.64 33.40 9.06
C LYS A 516 2.47 32.29 9.72
N GLU A 517 1.83 31.57 10.63
CA GLU A 517 2.37 30.38 11.29
C GLU A 517 1.49 29.16 10.95
N LEU A 518 2.11 28.06 10.53
CA LEU A 518 1.46 26.78 10.23
C LEU A 518 1.96 25.72 11.22
N LYS A 519 1.04 25.01 11.89
CA LYS A 519 1.37 23.99 12.88
C LYS A 519 1.35 22.60 12.24
N VAL A 520 2.50 21.92 12.27
CA VAL A 520 2.69 20.60 11.64
C VAL A 520 2.52 19.46 12.65
N TYR A 521 2.75 19.73 13.94
CA TYR A 521 2.75 18.76 15.05
C TYR A 521 3.79 17.64 14.87
N SER A 522 4.88 17.97 14.18
CA SER A 522 6.05 17.12 13.96
C SER A 522 7.21 18.03 13.54
N ARG A 523 8.45 17.69 13.91
CA ARG A 523 9.63 18.50 13.58
C ARG A 523 9.77 18.60 12.07
N VAL A 524 9.83 19.84 11.57
CA VAL A 524 9.81 20.10 10.14
C VAL A 524 11.24 20.17 9.63
N MET A 525 11.58 19.28 8.72
CA MET A 525 12.94 19.19 8.17
C MET A 525 13.17 20.20 7.05
N LYS A 526 12.17 20.43 6.21
CA LYS A 526 12.27 21.30 5.05
C LYS A 526 10.93 21.89 4.65
N SER A 527 10.94 23.09 4.08
CA SER A 527 9.76 23.68 3.43
C SER A 527 10.14 24.51 2.22
N GLN A 528 9.28 24.52 1.21
CA GLN A 528 9.51 25.26 -0.03
C GLN A 528 8.20 25.80 -0.59
N PHE A 529 8.24 27.01 -1.15
CA PHE A 529 7.15 27.56 -1.94
C PHE A 529 6.99 26.83 -3.28
N SER A 530 5.76 26.64 -3.71
CA SER A 530 5.48 26.25 -5.10
C SER A 530 5.95 27.36 -6.06
N PRO A 531 6.28 27.03 -7.33
CA PRO A 531 6.72 28.02 -8.32
C PRO A 531 5.73 29.18 -8.53
N ASP A 532 4.43 28.92 -8.36
CA ASP A 532 3.34 29.90 -8.49
C ASP A 532 3.08 30.74 -7.22
N ASN A 533 3.83 30.52 -6.13
CA ASN A 533 3.64 31.13 -4.81
C ASN A 533 2.24 30.94 -4.19
N CYS A 534 1.50 29.90 -4.57
CA CYS A 534 0.18 29.62 -3.99
C CYS A 534 0.25 28.63 -2.82
N CYS A 535 1.22 27.71 -2.87
CA CYS A 535 1.33 26.61 -1.94
C CYS A 535 2.72 26.52 -1.29
N ILE A 536 2.81 25.82 -0.16
CA ILE A 536 4.07 25.40 0.45
C ILE A 536 4.05 23.88 0.55
N VAL A 537 5.15 23.23 0.14
CA VAL A 537 5.42 21.84 0.50
C VAL A 537 6.29 21.82 1.74
N SER A 538 6.03 20.88 2.64
CA SER A 538 6.87 20.64 3.80
C SER A 538 7.08 19.16 4.04
N CYS A 539 8.24 18.79 4.54
CA CYS A 539 8.54 17.42 4.94
C CYS A 539 9.02 17.37 6.40
N ALA A 540 8.62 16.33 7.12
CA ALA A 540 8.83 16.23 8.56
C ALA A 540 9.42 14.86 8.97
N ILE A 541 9.78 14.75 10.26
CA ILE A 541 10.37 13.53 10.84
C ILE A 541 9.42 12.33 10.88
N ASP A 542 8.11 12.59 10.82
CA ASP A 542 7.05 11.58 10.82
C ASP A 542 6.92 10.81 9.50
N GLY A 543 7.75 11.13 8.49
CA GLY A 543 7.70 10.47 7.19
C GLY A 543 6.64 11.05 6.24
N ILE A 544 5.90 12.08 6.67
CA ILE A 544 4.78 12.66 5.91
C ILE A 544 5.22 13.96 5.22
N ILE A 545 4.83 14.09 3.96
CA ILE A 545 4.93 15.33 3.20
C ILE A 545 3.57 16.00 3.19
N ARG A 546 3.52 17.30 3.43
CA ARG A 546 2.30 18.09 3.52
C ARG A 546 2.33 19.25 2.54
N ILE A 547 1.18 19.53 1.94
CA ILE A 547 0.98 20.67 1.04
C ILE A 547 0.03 21.64 1.73
N TRP A 548 0.42 22.91 1.79
CA TRP A 548 -0.29 23.97 2.50
C TRP A 548 -0.71 25.06 1.53
N ASP A 549 -1.94 25.56 1.64
CA ASP A 549 -2.38 26.75 0.91
C ASP A 549 -1.94 27.99 1.70
N ILE A 550 -1.19 28.89 1.07
CA ILE A 550 -0.61 30.06 1.75
C ILE A 550 -1.71 31.03 2.19
N LYS A 551 -2.72 31.25 1.34
CA LYS A 551 -3.78 32.23 1.56
C LYS A 551 -4.63 31.86 2.78
N SER A 552 -5.13 30.64 2.82
CA SER A 552 -5.94 30.13 3.92
C SER A 552 -5.11 29.70 5.12
N GLY A 553 -3.87 29.24 4.92
CA GLY A 553 -3.05 28.62 5.96
C GLY A 553 -3.48 27.20 6.31
N ARG A 554 -4.29 26.56 5.47
CA ARG A 554 -4.79 25.20 5.71
C ARG A 554 -3.91 24.18 4.99
N GLU A 555 -3.77 23.03 5.61
CA GLU A 555 -3.21 21.85 4.97
C GLU A 555 -4.20 21.36 3.90
N ILE A 556 -3.75 21.26 2.66
CA ILE A 556 -4.56 20.82 1.50
C ILE A 556 -4.45 19.30 1.34
N LYS A 557 -3.24 18.75 1.48
CA LYS A 557 -2.95 17.34 1.19
C LYS A 557 -1.83 16.79 2.07
N ARG A 558 -1.91 15.48 2.35
CA ARG A 558 -0.85 14.64 2.91
C ARG A 558 -0.42 13.59 1.90
N LEU A 559 0.88 13.48 1.69
CA LEU A 559 1.49 12.44 0.89
C LEU A 559 2.21 11.49 1.85
N ILE A 560 1.66 10.28 1.96
CA ILE A 560 2.11 9.25 2.89
C ILE A 560 2.74 8.14 2.07
N GLY A 561 3.95 7.73 2.45
CA GLY A 561 4.57 6.56 1.85
C GLY A 561 6.00 6.31 2.32
N HIS A 562 6.77 7.35 2.64
CA HIS A 562 8.08 7.16 3.26
C HIS A 562 7.94 6.54 4.65
N SER A 563 8.76 5.53 4.96
CA SER A 563 8.69 4.79 6.24
C SER A 563 9.55 5.41 7.34
N LYS A 564 10.31 6.46 7.03
CA LYS A 564 11.19 7.19 7.94
C LYS A 564 11.21 8.68 7.57
N ILE A 565 11.88 9.46 8.42
CA ILE A 565 12.17 10.89 8.27
C ILE A 565 12.40 11.28 6.80
N VAL A 566 11.61 12.21 6.30
CA VAL A 566 11.83 12.82 4.99
C VAL A 566 12.80 13.98 5.17
N ARG A 567 13.97 13.88 4.54
CA ARG A 567 15.10 14.80 4.71
C ARG A 567 15.00 16.01 3.80
N ASP A 568 14.47 15.80 2.60
CA ASP A 568 14.41 16.82 1.56
C ASP A 568 13.15 16.64 0.70
N VAL A 569 12.67 17.75 0.17
CA VAL A 569 11.53 17.82 -0.75
C VAL A 569 11.72 19.03 -1.68
N LYS A 570 11.45 18.82 -2.97
CA LYS A 570 11.61 19.81 -4.03
C LYS A 570 10.44 19.80 -4.99
N TYR A 571 9.97 20.98 -5.36
CA TYR A 571 9.07 21.16 -6.51
C TYR A 571 9.84 21.00 -7.83
N PHE A 572 9.17 20.40 -8.80
CA PHE A 572 9.50 20.59 -10.20
C PHE A 572 9.01 21.97 -10.67
N MET A 573 9.58 22.46 -11.76
CA MET A 573 9.18 23.75 -12.35
C MET A 573 7.74 23.76 -12.88
N ASP A 574 7.13 22.59 -13.11
CA ASP A 574 5.72 22.46 -13.47
C ASP A 574 4.76 22.87 -12.33
N GLY A 575 5.22 22.84 -11.07
CA GLY A 575 4.42 23.10 -9.88
C GLY A 575 3.40 22.00 -9.54
N GLU A 576 3.30 20.95 -10.36
CA GLU A 576 2.36 19.84 -10.20
C GLU A 576 3.04 18.58 -9.64
N THR A 577 4.36 18.48 -9.82
CA THR A 577 5.17 17.36 -9.36
C THR A 577 6.10 17.79 -8.23
N ILE A 578 6.31 16.90 -7.25
CA ILE A 578 7.41 17.04 -6.28
C ILE A 578 8.28 15.78 -6.25
N VAL A 579 9.54 15.94 -5.85
CA VAL A 579 10.43 14.84 -5.46
C VAL A 579 10.77 14.96 -3.99
N SER A 580 10.88 13.84 -3.29
CA SER A 580 11.31 13.78 -1.89
C SER A 580 12.33 12.67 -1.68
N CYS A 581 13.19 12.84 -0.66
CA CYS A 581 14.12 11.81 -0.24
C CYS A 581 14.06 11.57 1.27
N SER A 582 14.37 10.35 1.68
CA SER A 582 14.18 9.92 3.07
C SER A 582 15.32 9.06 3.60
N SER A 583 15.39 9.02 4.94
CA SER A 583 16.17 8.04 5.70
C SER A 583 15.72 6.59 5.45
N ASP A 584 14.60 6.35 4.75
CA ASP A 584 14.18 5.02 4.27
C ASP A 584 14.98 4.52 3.05
N LYS A 585 16.02 5.28 2.63
CA LYS A 585 16.93 4.98 1.50
C LYS A 585 16.30 5.16 0.13
N THR A 586 15.11 5.75 0.05
CA THR A 586 14.38 5.92 -1.21
C THR A 586 14.18 7.38 -1.55
N ILE A 587 14.02 7.61 -2.85
CA ILE A 587 13.55 8.88 -3.41
C ILE A 587 12.20 8.60 -4.06
N ARG A 588 11.23 9.49 -3.87
CA ARG A 588 9.88 9.32 -4.39
C ARG A 588 9.46 10.56 -5.16
N ILE A 589 8.80 10.34 -6.28
CA ILE A 589 8.20 11.38 -7.11
C ILE A 589 6.69 11.31 -6.91
N TRP A 590 6.06 12.46 -6.73
CA TRP A 590 4.65 12.55 -6.39
C TRP A 590 3.91 13.49 -7.31
N ASP A 591 2.70 13.09 -7.68
CA ASP A 591 1.73 13.97 -8.32
C ASP A 591 0.92 14.67 -7.21
N ILE A 592 1.01 15.99 -7.14
CA ILE A 592 0.33 16.77 -6.09
C ILE A 592 -1.18 16.74 -6.30
N LYS A 593 -1.64 16.84 -7.54
CA LYS A 593 -3.06 16.94 -7.88
C LYS A 593 -3.80 15.65 -7.52
N LEU A 594 -3.24 14.51 -7.88
CA LEU A 594 -3.76 13.19 -7.58
C LEU A 594 -3.46 12.78 -6.13
N GLY A 595 -2.35 13.26 -5.56
CA GLY A 595 -1.90 12.87 -4.23
C GLY A 595 -1.34 11.46 -4.17
N ILE A 596 -0.75 10.99 -5.27
CA ILE A 596 -0.21 9.64 -5.41
C ILE A 596 1.30 9.69 -5.69
N GLU A 597 1.97 8.61 -5.33
CA GLU A 597 3.34 8.34 -5.77
C GLU A 597 3.32 7.96 -7.26
N ILE A 598 4.11 8.67 -8.06
CA ILE A 598 4.34 8.37 -9.48
C ILE A 598 5.42 7.32 -9.61
N GLU A 599 6.54 7.52 -8.91
CA GLU A 599 7.73 6.71 -9.07
C GLU A 599 8.52 6.63 -7.76
N LYS A 600 9.13 5.46 -7.53
CA LYS A 600 9.99 5.21 -6.37
C LYS A 600 11.35 4.70 -6.81
N LEU A 601 12.34 5.58 -6.66
CA LEU A 601 13.72 5.32 -7.01
C LEU A 601 14.44 4.68 -5.82
N LYS A 602 15.00 3.48 -6.06
CA LYS A 602 15.80 2.72 -5.09
C LYS A 602 17.20 2.53 -5.65
N GLY A 603 18.20 2.62 -4.79
CA GLY A 603 19.59 2.35 -5.17
C GLY A 603 20.61 2.79 -4.12
N HIS A 604 20.28 3.77 -3.28
CA HIS A 604 21.13 4.12 -2.15
C HIS A 604 21.12 3.04 -1.06
N SER A 605 22.27 2.79 -0.45
CA SER A 605 22.41 1.76 0.60
C SER A 605 22.17 2.29 2.02
N LYS A 606 22.17 3.62 2.18
CA LYS A 606 21.92 4.36 3.44
C LYS A 606 21.00 5.56 3.19
N ASP A 607 20.67 6.27 4.27
CA ASP A 607 19.82 7.45 4.29
C ASP A 607 20.14 8.43 3.15
N VAL A 608 19.11 8.80 2.37
CA VAL A 608 19.23 9.84 1.35
C VAL A 608 19.00 11.19 2.03
N THR A 609 20.02 12.04 2.01
CA THR A 609 20.08 13.28 2.80
C THR A 609 19.63 14.51 2.05
N GLY A 610 19.70 14.49 0.72
CA GLY A 610 19.31 15.60 -0.13
C GLY A 610 18.91 15.12 -1.52
N VAL A 611 18.05 15.91 -2.15
CA VAL A 611 17.62 15.70 -3.53
C VAL A 611 17.51 17.06 -4.24
N ASP A 612 17.86 17.08 -5.51
CA ASP A 612 17.64 18.25 -6.35
C ASP A 612 17.22 17.85 -7.76
N VAL A 613 16.56 18.77 -8.45
CA VAL A 613 16.01 18.54 -9.79
C VAL A 613 16.61 19.54 -10.76
N SER A 614 17.00 19.07 -11.94
CA SER A 614 17.48 19.95 -13.00
C SER A 614 16.39 20.95 -13.44
N PRO A 615 16.75 22.16 -13.90
CA PRO A 615 15.76 23.16 -14.32
C PRO A 615 14.83 22.70 -15.45
N ASP A 616 15.25 21.73 -16.27
CA ASP A 616 14.43 21.13 -17.33
C ASP A 616 13.52 19.99 -16.82
N GLY A 617 13.61 19.63 -15.55
CA GLY A 617 12.81 18.59 -14.90
C GLY A 617 13.15 17.15 -15.29
N LYS A 618 14.22 16.93 -16.07
CA LYS A 618 14.55 15.62 -16.63
C LYS A 618 15.51 14.82 -15.77
N THR A 619 16.34 15.49 -14.99
CA THR A 619 17.38 14.86 -14.19
C THR A 619 17.12 15.12 -12.72
N ILE A 620 17.17 14.06 -11.91
CA ILE A 620 17.15 14.16 -10.46
C ILE A 620 18.53 13.77 -9.97
N ILE A 621 19.06 14.50 -9.00
CA ILE A 621 20.28 14.14 -8.30
C ILE A 621 19.97 13.88 -6.84
N SER A 622 20.66 12.92 -6.24
CA SER A 622 20.50 12.61 -4.82
C SER A 622 21.84 12.36 -4.15
N CYS A 623 21.96 12.82 -2.91
CA CYS A 623 23.12 12.55 -2.07
C CYS A 623 22.72 11.69 -0.86
N SER A 624 23.61 10.81 -0.41
CA SER A 624 23.32 9.87 0.66
C SER A 624 24.50 9.68 1.60
N ARG A 625 24.19 9.22 2.83
CA ARG A 625 25.17 8.77 3.82
C ARG A 625 25.98 7.55 3.37
N ASP A 626 25.64 6.94 2.24
CA ASP A 626 26.46 5.91 1.60
C ASP A 626 27.68 6.45 0.85
N GLN A 627 27.93 7.77 0.95
CA GLN A 627 29.06 8.47 0.32
C GLN A 627 28.96 8.50 -1.20
N THR A 628 27.77 8.32 -1.76
CA THR A 628 27.53 8.42 -3.20
C THR A 628 26.56 9.56 -3.53
N ILE A 629 26.78 10.15 -4.69
CA ILE A 629 25.78 10.96 -5.39
C ILE A 629 25.28 10.13 -6.56
N ARG A 630 23.97 10.04 -6.73
CA ARG A 630 23.33 9.34 -7.86
C ARG A 630 22.60 10.33 -8.74
N ILE A 631 22.60 10.04 -10.04
CA ILE A 631 21.89 10.77 -11.07
C ILE A 631 20.81 9.84 -11.61
N TRP A 632 19.59 10.36 -11.73
CA TRP A 632 18.42 9.62 -12.17
C TRP A 632 17.81 10.37 -13.35
N ASP A 633 17.72 9.68 -14.48
CA ASP A 633 17.04 10.20 -15.67
C ASP A 633 15.55 9.86 -15.57
N ARG A 634 14.70 10.89 -15.59
CA ARG A 634 13.26 10.75 -15.69
C ARG A 634 12.92 10.43 -17.14
N LEU A 635 12.56 9.19 -17.40
CA LEU A 635 12.08 8.76 -18.71
C LEU A 635 10.66 9.33 -18.87
N LEU A 636 10.53 10.33 -19.73
CA LEU A 636 9.24 10.91 -20.10
C LEU A 636 8.42 9.94 -20.95
#